data_AF-A0A0E2AVS2-F1
#
_entry.id   AF-A0A0E2AVS2-F1
#
_cell.length_a   1.000
_cell.length_b   1.000
_cell.length_c   1.000
_cell.angle_alpha   90.00
_cell.angle_beta   90.00
_cell.angle_gamma   90.00
#
_symmetry.space_group_name_H-M   'P 1'
#
loop_
_entity.id
_entity.type
_entity.pdbx_description
1 polymer ?
#
loop_
_entity_poly.entity_id
_entity_poly.type
_entity_poly.pdbx_seq_one_letter_code
_entity_poly.pdbx_strand_id
1 'polypeptide(L)'
;MRTSSYNILVNVDSKLKLFAILNGYTRAFDIVNEDVYNFLKSNGSIEQISKETKDNLIKRGYLTSLTQAEEIRLVKYLFNRTHENTLF
;
A
#
# COMPACT_ATOMS: atom_id res chain seq x y z
N MET A 1 -10.54 1.27 8.53
CA MET A 1 -9.27 1.27 7.77
C MET A 1 -9.58 1.21 6.29
N ARG A 2 -8.71 1.75 5.45
CA ARG A 2 -8.84 1.80 3.99
C ARG A 2 -7.52 1.42 3.31
N THR A 3 -7.54 1.15 2.03
CA THR A 3 -6.33 1.03 1.20
C THR A 3 -5.59 2.37 1.17
N SER A 4 -4.28 2.35 1.39
CA SER A 4 -3.42 3.54 1.27
C SER A 4 -3.50 4.14 -0.13
N SER A 5 -3.55 5.46 -0.22
CA SER A 5 -3.52 6.19 -1.50
C SER A 5 -2.15 6.16 -2.17
N TYR A 6 -1.11 5.72 -1.46
CA TYR A 6 0.26 5.62 -1.96
C TYR A 6 0.68 4.17 -2.23
N ASN A 7 -0.28 3.26 -2.35
CA ASN A 7 -0.03 1.94 -2.91
C ASN A 7 0.07 2.01 -4.43
N ILE A 8 1.09 1.36 -4.98
CA ILE A 8 1.25 1.08 -6.40
C ILE A 8 0.96 -0.40 -6.59
N LEU A 9 -0.07 -0.72 -7.38
CA LEU A 9 -0.54 -2.08 -7.63
C LEU A 9 -0.27 -2.42 -9.10
N VAL A 10 0.50 -3.47 -9.36
CA VAL A 10 0.95 -3.84 -10.72
C VAL A 10 0.66 -5.30 -10.99
N ASN A 11 0.06 -5.61 -12.14
CA ASN A 11 -0.03 -6.97 -12.64
C ASN A 11 1.34 -7.36 -13.23
N VAL A 12 1.99 -8.36 -12.64
CA VAL A 12 3.34 -8.81 -13.04
C VAL A 12 3.24 -9.99 -13.99
N ASP A 13 2.35 -10.94 -13.69
CA ASP A 13 2.07 -12.07 -14.56
C ASP A 13 0.57 -12.40 -14.50
N SER A 14 -0.13 -12.16 -15.60
CA SER A 14 -1.56 -12.41 -15.71
C SER A 14 -1.91 -13.89 -15.81
N LYS A 15 -1.01 -14.74 -16.33
CA LYS A 15 -1.25 -16.18 -16.45
C LYS A 15 -1.12 -16.85 -15.09
N LEU A 16 -0.13 -16.43 -14.30
CA LEU A 16 0.12 -16.95 -12.96
C LEU A 16 -0.66 -16.20 -11.87
N LYS A 17 -1.42 -15.15 -12.23
CA LYS A 17 -2.18 -14.29 -11.31
C LYS A 17 -1.30 -13.70 -10.20
N LEU A 18 -0.12 -13.20 -10.58
CA LEU A 18 0.84 -12.60 -9.68
C LEU A 18 0.81 -11.07 -9.82
N PHE A 19 0.67 -10.41 -8.68
CA PHE A 19 0.56 -8.97 -8.61
C PHE A 19 1.62 -8.42 -7.65
N ALA A 20 2.34 -7.38 -8.06
CA ALA A 20 3.23 -6.65 -7.17
C ALA A 20 2.46 -5.52 -6.49
N ILE A 21 2.73 -5.34 -5.20
CA ILE A 21 2.26 -4.20 -4.42
C ILE A 21 3.46 -3.51 -3.79
N LEU A 22 3.48 -2.17 -3.88
CA LEU A 22 4.50 -1.31 -3.31
C LEU A 22 3.82 -0.17 -2.56
N ASN A 23 4.19 0.08 -1.31
CA ASN A 23 3.76 1.29 -0.61
C ASN A 23 4.84 2.37 -0.68
N GLY A 24 4.47 3.54 -1.19
CA GLY A 24 5.42 4.61 -1.51
C GLY A 24 6.14 5.21 -0.30
N TYR A 25 5.53 5.24 0.89
CA TYR A 25 6.14 5.87 2.06
C TYR A 25 6.63 4.88 3.12
N THR A 26 6.10 3.65 3.20
CA THR A 26 6.68 2.60 4.06
C THR A 26 7.77 1.79 3.36
N ARG A 27 7.87 1.90 2.03
CA ARG A 27 8.78 1.12 1.17
C ARG A 27 8.53 -0.40 1.23
N ALA A 28 7.37 -0.83 1.73
CA ALA A 28 6.98 -2.23 1.69
C ALA A 28 6.76 -2.67 0.24
N PHE A 29 7.29 -3.82 -0.13
CA PHE A 29 7.14 -4.44 -1.44
C PHE A 29 6.81 -5.91 -1.29
N ASP A 30 5.80 -6.40 -2.02
CA ASP A 30 5.37 -7.80 -2.00
C ASP A 30 4.78 -8.28 -3.32
N ILE A 31 4.89 -9.58 -3.57
CA ILE A 31 4.09 -10.29 -4.57
C ILE A 31 2.89 -10.95 -3.88
N VAL A 32 1.70 -10.74 -4.41
CA VAL A 32 0.43 -11.22 -3.86
C VAL A 32 -0.41 -11.90 -4.93
N ASN A 33 -1.40 -12.68 -4.48
CA ASN A 33 -2.38 -13.32 -5.34
C ASN A 33 -3.48 -12.34 -5.79
N GLU A 34 -4.37 -12.83 -6.65
CA GLU A 34 -5.51 -12.06 -7.18
C GLU A 34 -6.45 -11.54 -6.09
N ASP A 35 -6.73 -12.35 -5.06
CA ASP A 35 -7.66 -11.97 -3.99
C ASP A 35 -7.17 -10.73 -3.22
N VAL A 36 -5.90 -10.72 -2.83
CA VAL A 36 -5.31 -9.57 -2.13
C VAL A 36 -5.25 -8.34 -3.04
N TYR A 37 -4.96 -8.53 -4.32
CA TYR A 37 -4.95 -7.44 -5.29
C TYR A 37 -6.34 -6.80 -5.45
N ASN A 38 -7.38 -7.60 -5.67
CA ASN A 38 -8.76 -7.14 -5.83
C ASN A 38 -9.29 -6.52 -4.54
N PHE A 39 -8.98 -7.11 -3.40
CA PHE A 39 -9.28 -6.53 -2.09
C PHE A 39 -8.71 -5.11 -1.96
N LEU A 40 -7.41 -4.91 -2.27
CA LEU A 40 -6.79 -3.58 -2.19
C LEU A 40 -7.38 -2.60 -3.21
N LYS A 41 -7.57 -3.04 -4.46
CA LYS A 41 -8.13 -2.23 -5.56
C LYS A 41 -9.56 -1.77 -5.29
N SER A 42 -10.35 -2.58 -4.60
CA SER A 42 -11.73 -2.27 -4.20
C SER A 42 -11.84 -1.52 -2.87
N ASN A 43 -10.72 -1.05 -2.32
CA ASN A 43 -10.69 -0.40 -1.01
C ASN A 43 -11.23 -1.28 0.13
N GLY A 44 -11.09 -2.60 -0.01
CA GLY A 44 -11.55 -3.61 0.94
C GLY A 44 -13.06 -3.88 0.94
N SER A 45 -13.76 -3.55 -0.15
CA SER A 45 -15.23 -3.65 -0.22
C SER A 45 -15.77 -4.92 -0.86
N ILE A 46 -15.01 -5.58 -1.75
CA ILE A 46 -15.56 -6.65 -2.61
C ILE A 46 -15.20 -8.05 -2.11
N GLU A 47 -14.07 -8.24 -1.43
CA GLU A 47 -13.55 -9.57 -1.13
C GLU A 47 -13.20 -9.75 0.36
N GLN A 48 -13.34 -10.98 0.86
CA GLN A 48 -12.94 -11.33 2.22
C GLN A 48 -11.55 -11.97 2.21
N ILE A 49 -10.58 -11.31 2.84
CA ILE A 49 -9.27 -11.89 3.14
C ILE A 49 -9.22 -12.37 4.59
N SER A 50 -8.33 -13.31 4.89
CA SER A 50 -8.14 -13.80 6.25
C SER A 50 -7.73 -12.67 7.21
N LYS A 51 -8.01 -12.84 8.51
CA LYS A 51 -7.57 -11.89 9.55
C LYS A 51 -6.05 -11.73 9.53
N GLU A 52 -5.31 -12.84 9.42
CA GLU A 52 -3.85 -12.82 9.36
C GLU A 52 -3.33 -12.03 8.15
N THR A 53 -3.92 -12.24 6.97
CA THR A 53 -3.59 -11.46 5.77
C THR A 53 -3.86 -9.98 5.99
N LYS A 54 -5.02 -9.63 6.56
CA LYS A 54 -5.38 -8.24 6.86
C LYS A 54 -4.40 -7.60 7.84
N ASP A 55 -4.04 -8.29 8.92
CA ASP A 55 -3.09 -7.80 9.92
C ASP A 55 -1.70 -7.57 9.30
N ASN A 56 -1.26 -8.45 8.40
CA ASN A 56 -0.03 -8.27 7.64
C ASN A 56 -0.09 -7.05 6.69
N LEU A 57 -1.21 -6.82 6.00
CA LEU A 57 -1.39 -5.64 5.15
C LEU A 57 -1.37 -4.34 5.95
N ILE A 58 -1.90 -4.34 7.17
CA ILE A 58 -1.84 -3.21 8.11
C ILE A 58 -0.39 -2.96 8.53
N LYS A 59 0.30 -4.01 8.99
CA LYS A 59 1.69 -3.93 9.45
C LYS A 59 2.63 -3.37 8.39
N ARG A 60 2.40 -3.71 7.12
CA ARG A 60 3.20 -3.23 5.98
C ARG A 60 2.79 -1.86 5.45
N GLY A 61 1.65 -1.33 5.88
CA GLY A 61 1.14 -0.01 5.50
C GLY A 61 0.29 0.00 4.23
N TYR A 62 -0.02 -1.16 3.64
CA TYR A 62 -0.95 -1.24 2.51
C TYR A 62 -2.37 -0.87 2.92
N LEU A 63 -2.74 -1.15 4.17
CA LEU A 63 -3.94 -0.63 4.82
C LEU A 63 -3.58 0.44 5.85
N THR A 64 -4.39 1.48 5.93
CA THR A 64 -4.15 2.62 6.80
C THR A 64 -5.42 3.09 7.50
N SER A 65 -5.25 3.66 8.69
CA SER A 65 -6.29 4.43 9.38
C SER A 65 -6.30 5.90 8.96
N LEU A 66 -5.24 6.38 8.31
CA LEU A 66 -5.12 7.76 7.86
C LEU A 66 -6.15 8.06 6.77
N THR A 67 -6.75 9.23 6.84
CA THR A 67 -7.48 9.84 5.73
C THR A 67 -6.51 10.17 4.59
N GLN A 68 -7.04 10.41 3.38
CA GLN A 68 -6.19 10.78 2.24
C GLN A 68 -5.43 12.08 2.49
N ALA A 69 -6.08 13.07 3.12
CA ALA A 69 -5.46 14.34 3.48
C ALA A 69 -4.29 14.15 4.48
N GLU A 70 -4.43 13.22 5.43
CA GLU A 70 -3.35 12.88 6.37
C GLU A 70 -2.18 12.19 5.68
N GLU A 71 -2.43 11.26 4.75
CA GLU A 71 -1.35 10.66 3.95
C GLU A 71 -0.61 11.70 3.10
N ILE A 72 -1.32 12.66 2.50
CA ILE A 72 -0.69 13.77 1.76
C ILE A 72 0.22 14.60 2.68
N ARG A 73 -0.23 14.90 3.90
CA ARG A 73 0.58 15.62 4.90
C ARG A 73 1.82 14.81 5.30
N LEU A 74 1.67 13.51 5.53
CA LEU A 74 2.77 12.60 5.85
C LEU A 74 3.81 12.59 4.74
N VAL A 75 3.39 12.41 3.49
CA VAL A 75 4.32 12.38 2.35
C VAL A 75 5.04 13.71 2.16
N LYS A 76 4.35 14.85 2.32
CA LYS A 76 5.00 16.18 2.30
C LYS A 76 6.05 16.31 3.40
N TYR A 77 5.75 15.86 4.62
CA TYR A 77 6.69 15.87 5.73
C TYR A 77 7.94 15.02 5.43
N LEU A 78 7.75 13.79 4.92
CA LEU A 78 8.84 12.90 4.54
C LEU A 78 9.70 13.47 3.40
N PHE A 79 9.06 14.08 2.40
CA PHE A 79 9.72 14.73 1.28
C PHE A 79 10.62 15.88 1.76
N ASN A 80 10.10 16.79 2.59
CA ASN A 80 10.87 17.93 3.11
C ASN A 80 12.08 17.47 3.92
N ARG A 81 11.90 16.47 4.80
CA ARG A 81 13.01 15.88 5.57
C ARG A 81 14.07 15.23 4.68
N THR A 82 13.66 14.65 3.56
CA THR A 82 14.62 14.09 2.61
C THR A 82 15.41 15.21 1.95
N HIS A 83 14.77 16.31 1.54
CA HIS A 83 15.44 17.47 0.93
C HIS A 83 16.45 18.12 1.87
N GLU A 84 16.09 18.35 3.13
CA GLU A 84 17.00 18.91 4.15
C GLU A 84 18.25 18.04 4.35
N ASN A 85 18.10 16.72 4.29
CA ASN A 85 19.22 15.77 4.45
C ASN A 85 20.05 15.52 3.17
N THR A 86 19.62 16.05 2.01
CA THR A 86 20.30 15.84 0.72
C THR A 86 21.05 17.08 0.22
N LEU A 87 21.05 18.18 0.99
CA LEU A 87 21.91 19.33 0.77
C LEU A 87 23.34 18.99 1.29
N PHE A 88 24.09 18.26 0.47
CA PHE A 88 25.55 18.15 0.55
C PHE A 88 26.20 19.22 -0.34
#